data_AF-A0A7S2Y3W8-F1
#
_entry.id   AF-A0A7S2Y3W8-F1
#
_cell.length_a   1.000
_cell.length_b   1.000
_cell.length_c   1.000
_cell.angle_alpha   90.00
_cell.angle_beta   90.00
_cell.angle_gamma   90.00
#
_symmetry.space_group_name_H-M   'P 1'
#
loop_
_entity.id
_entity.type
_entity.pdbx_description
1 polymer ?
#
loop_
_entity_poly.entity_id
_entity_poly.type
_entity_poly.pdbx_seq_one_letter_code
_entity_poly.pdbx_strand_id
1 'polypeptide(L)'
;LCWHSHQAYSSSKRLPHRLVTLILGPPGGGKGTISKKIVKDFSFLHVSTGDLLRANVRDKTQLGLQVQSFLDAGQYVPDEVMVKLVEEELKKCNDNPGVLLDGFPRTKAQAVALEEVTDITLAINLDIPHETIVSRLSQRWVHAPSGRIYAYDYNPPKVKGVDDVTGEPLTQRMDDRPDVVRDRLQTYHDITKPVVDYYKQSGILKTFSGTESDVIYPNVRNTLLQHTS
;
A
#
# COMPACT_ATOMS: atom_id res chain seq x y z
N LEU A 1 35.00 -19.52 40.00
CA LEU A 1 33.94 -20.26 39.29
C LEU A 1 32.86 -19.27 38.90
N CYS A 2 32.94 -18.80 37.66
CA CYS A 2 31.91 -17.99 37.00
C CYS A 2 30.62 -18.81 36.90
N TRP A 3 29.44 -18.19 36.94
CA TRP A 3 28.31 -18.40 36.00
C TRP A 3 27.16 -17.46 36.41
N HIS A 4 26.83 -16.56 35.48
CA HIS A 4 25.72 -15.60 35.51
C HIS A 4 24.39 -16.29 35.23
N SER A 5 23.32 -15.91 35.94
CA SER A 5 21.94 -16.23 35.57
C SER A 5 21.47 -15.27 34.46
N HIS A 6 21.44 -15.77 33.22
CA HIS A 6 20.70 -15.15 32.13
C HIS A 6 19.21 -15.50 32.27
N GLN A 7 18.35 -14.48 32.38
CA GLN A 7 16.92 -14.63 32.11
C GLN A 7 16.71 -14.63 30.59
N ALA A 8 15.97 -15.64 30.13
CA ALA A 8 15.74 -15.96 28.74
C ALA A 8 14.93 -14.86 28.02
N TYR A 9 15.53 -14.26 27.00
CA TYR A 9 14.82 -13.50 25.98
C TYR A 9 14.20 -14.48 24.99
N SER A 10 12.88 -14.44 24.86
CA SER A 10 12.12 -15.23 23.90
C SER A 10 12.53 -14.83 22.48
N SER A 11 13.19 -15.74 21.76
CA SER A 11 13.63 -15.54 20.39
C SER A 11 12.45 -15.68 19.42
N SER A 12 11.78 -14.58 19.12
CA SER A 12 10.99 -14.44 17.89
C SER A 12 11.94 -14.68 16.70
N LYS A 13 11.66 -15.70 15.88
CA LYS A 13 12.43 -16.00 14.68
C LYS A 13 12.21 -14.89 13.66
N ARG A 14 13.06 -13.85 13.69
CA ARG A 14 13.11 -12.83 12.64
C ARG A 14 13.43 -13.50 11.30
N LEU A 15 12.65 -13.17 10.28
CA LEU A 15 12.89 -13.62 8.90
C LEU A 15 14.27 -13.10 8.42
N PRO A 16 14.94 -13.79 7.47
CA PRO A 16 16.21 -13.33 6.89
C PRO A 16 16.11 -11.88 6.40
N HIS A 17 17.25 -11.15 6.33
CA HIS A 17 17.35 -9.74 5.90
C HIS A 17 16.79 -9.52 4.48
N ARG A 18 15.46 -9.45 4.38
CA ARG A 18 14.69 -9.11 3.19
C ARG A 18 14.41 -7.63 3.24
N LEU A 19 14.55 -6.94 2.11
CA LEU A 19 14.16 -5.54 2.01
C LEU A 19 12.64 -5.41 2.13
N VAL A 20 12.13 -4.95 3.28
CA VAL A 20 10.69 -4.69 3.48
C VAL A 20 10.44 -3.20 3.35
N THR A 21 9.76 -2.83 2.27
CA THR A 21 9.49 -1.44 1.89
C THR A 21 8.00 -1.13 2.05
N LEU A 22 7.68 0.00 2.68
CA LEU A 22 6.33 0.57 2.70
C LEU A 22 6.20 1.64 1.61
N ILE A 23 5.03 1.73 0.99
CA ILE A 23 4.65 2.90 0.19
C ILE A 23 3.44 3.62 0.81
N LEU A 24 3.72 4.81 1.34
CA LEU A 24 2.79 5.72 1.99
C LEU A 24 2.47 6.88 1.06
N GLY A 25 1.32 7.51 1.31
CA GLY A 25 0.86 8.68 0.56
C GLY A 25 -0.66 8.72 0.44
N PRO A 26 -1.22 9.87 0.06
CA PRO A 26 -2.66 10.06 0.00
C PRO A 26 -3.33 9.19 -1.08
N PRO A 27 -4.64 8.90 -0.97
CA PRO A 27 -5.41 8.35 -2.08
C PRO A 27 -5.25 9.24 -3.32
N GLY A 28 -5.12 8.67 -4.51
CA GLY A 28 -4.85 9.45 -5.74
C GLY A 28 -3.42 10.00 -5.89
N GLY A 29 -2.55 9.80 -4.89
CA GLY A 29 -1.14 10.22 -4.94
C GLY A 29 -0.25 9.45 -5.94
N GLY A 30 -0.79 8.45 -6.65
CA GLY A 30 -0.02 7.68 -7.65
C GLY A 30 0.76 6.50 -7.09
N LYS A 31 0.52 6.11 -5.82
CA LYS A 31 1.14 4.93 -5.18
C LYS A 31 1.14 3.70 -6.07
N GLY A 32 -0.04 3.26 -6.54
CA GLY A 32 -0.14 2.06 -7.40
C GLY A 32 0.66 2.14 -8.69
N THR A 33 0.86 3.34 -9.27
CA THR A 33 1.73 3.52 -10.44
C THR A 33 3.19 3.31 -10.07
N ILE A 34 3.64 3.93 -8.97
CA ILE A 34 5.00 3.75 -8.45
C ILE A 34 5.23 2.29 -8.02
N SER A 35 4.28 1.66 -7.33
CA SER A 35 4.34 0.26 -6.92
C SER A 35 4.55 -0.67 -8.10
N LYS A 36 3.78 -0.50 -9.19
CA LYS A 36 3.96 -1.30 -10.41
C LYS A 36 5.36 -1.17 -11.00
N LYS A 37 5.94 0.04 -10.98
CA LYS A 37 7.31 0.26 -11.47
C LYS A 37 8.34 -0.40 -10.55
N ILE A 38 8.20 -0.28 -9.22
CA ILE A 38 9.08 -0.95 -8.25
C ILE A 38 9.04 -2.47 -8.45
N VAL A 39 7.85 -3.05 -8.52
CA VAL A 39 7.68 -4.50 -8.69
C VAL A 39 8.32 -4.98 -9.98
N LYS A 40 8.17 -4.23 -11.08
CA LYS A 40 8.79 -4.54 -12.37
C LYS A 40 10.33 -4.49 -12.31
N ASP A 41 10.90 -3.48 -11.67
CA ASP A 41 12.35 -3.25 -11.71
C ASP A 41 13.13 -4.08 -10.67
N PHE A 42 12.51 -4.42 -9.55
CA PHE A 42 13.18 -5.07 -8.41
C PHE A 42 12.65 -6.48 -8.09
N SER A 43 11.61 -6.95 -8.79
CA SER A 43 10.98 -8.26 -8.56
C SER A 43 10.52 -8.45 -7.10
N PHE A 44 10.06 -7.38 -6.46
CA PHE A 44 9.51 -7.48 -5.10
C PHE A 44 8.16 -8.16 -5.11
N LEU A 45 7.86 -8.92 -4.06
CA LEU A 45 6.51 -9.34 -3.77
C LEU A 45 5.66 -8.10 -3.45
N HIS A 46 4.59 -7.89 -4.22
CA HIS A 46 3.64 -6.80 -4.01
C HIS A 46 2.52 -7.24 -3.08
N VAL A 47 2.48 -6.65 -1.89
CA VAL A 47 1.44 -6.91 -0.89
C VAL A 47 0.49 -5.71 -0.86
N SER A 48 -0.52 -5.74 -1.74
CA SER A 48 -1.60 -4.74 -1.78
C SER A 48 -2.76 -5.20 -0.90
N THR A 49 -2.91 -4.61 0.29
CA THR A 49 -3.95 -5.04 1.25
C THR A 49 -5.36 -4.90 0.69
N GLY A 50 -5.61 -3.91 -0.16
CA GLY A 50 -6.90 -3.77 -0.84
C GLY A 50 -7.20 -4.91 -1.81
N ASP A 51 -6.20 -5.37 -2.57
CA ASP A 51 -6.36 -6.51 -3.48
C ASP A 51 -6.49 -7.83 -2.69
N LEU A 52 -5.69 -7.99 -1.63
CA LEU A 52 -5.76 -9.16 -0.75
C LEU A 52 -7.13 -9.30 -0.08
N LEU A 53 -7.69 -8.20 0.45
CA LEU A 53 -9.04 -8.22 1.03
C LEU A 53 -10.09 -8.63 -0.01
N ARG A 54 -10.07 -8.00 -1.19
CA ARG A 54 -11.01 -8.34 -2.28
C ARG A 54 -10.87 -9.80 -2.73
N ALA A 55 -9.65 -10.31 -2.83
CA ALA A 55 -9.39 -11.70 -3.19
C ALA A 55 -9.93 -12.66 -2.13
N ASN A 56 -9.61 -12.44 -0.86
CA ASN A 56 -10.11 -13.28 0.25
C ASN A 56 -11.64 -13.30 0.32
N VAL A 57 -12.28 -12.15 0.15
CA VAL A 57 -13.74 -12.01 0.10
C VAL A 57 -14.33 -12.79 -1.09
N ARG A 58 -13.81 -12.55 -2.30
CA ARG A 58 -14.26 -13.23 -3.53
C ARG A 58 -14.11 -14.75 -3.43
N ASP A 59 -12.98 -15.20 -2.90
CA ASP A 59 -12.60 -16.61 -2.82
C ASP A 59 -13.21 -17.29 -1.56
N LYS A 60 -13.96 -16.54 -0.75
CA LYS A 60 -14.66 -17.02 0.46
C LYS A 60 -13.75 -17.78 1.43
N THR A 61 -12.52 -17.29 1.60
CA THR A 61 -11.60 -17.85 2.60
C THR A 61 -12.13 -17.62 4.02
N GLN A 62 -11.60 -18.32 5.03
CA GLN A 62 -12.01 -18.10 6.42
C GLN A 62 -11.85 -16.63 6.84
N LEU A 63 -10.73 -16.02 6.47
CA LEU A 63 -10.47 -14.60 6.69
C LEU A 63 -11.39 -13.71 5.85
N GLY A 64 -11.67 -14.09 4.61
CA GLY A 64 -12.59 -13.39 3.71
C GLY A 64 -14.03 -13.34 4.23
N LEU A 65 -14.52 -14.44 4.81
CA LEU A 65 -15.84 -14.50 5.44
C LEU A 65 -15.90 -13.61 6.69
N GLN A 66 -14.82 -13.57 7.48
CA GLN A 66 -14.71 -12.67 8.63
C GLN A 66 -14.67 -11.19 8.20
N VAL A 67 -13.93 -10.87 7.14
CA VAL A 67 -13.90 -9.51 6.57
C VAL A 67 -15.27 -9.13 6.03
N GLN A 68 -15.93 -10.04 5.31
CA GLN A 68 -17.26 -9.80 4.73
C GLN A 68 -18.29 -9.47 5.82
N SER A 69 -18.25 -10.15 6.98
CA SER A 69 -19.21 -9.86 8.06
C SER A 69 -19.05 -8.44 8.64
N PHE A 70 -17.82 -7.91 8.73
CA PHE A 70 -17.61 -6.51 9.11
C PHE A 70 -18.15 -5.56 8.04
N LEU A 71 -17.86 -5.83 6.77
CA LEU A 71 -18.31 -4.99 5.65
C LEU A 71 -19.84 -4.96 5.53
N ASP A 72 -20.50 -6.12 5.67
CA ASP A 72 -21.97 -6.24 5.64
C ASP A 72 -22.63 -5.48 6.80
N ALA A 73 -21.97 -5.42 7.96
CA ALA A 73 -22.40 -4.65 9.13
C ALA A 73 -22.06 -3.15 9.02
N GLY A 74 -21.47 -2.69 7.91
CA GLY A 74 -20.99 -1.32 7.75
C GLY A 74 -19.84 -0.94 8.69
N GLN A 75 -19.15 -1.94 9.25
CA GLN A 75 -18.05 -1.78 10.19
C GLN A 75 -16.71 -1.80 9.45
N TYR A 76 -15.73 -1.08 10.00
CA TYR A 76 -14.35 -1.18 9.54
C TYR A 76 -13.73 -2.52 9.97
N VAL A 77 -12.86 -3.07 9.12
CA VAL A 77 -12.08 -4.25 9.47
C VAL A 77 -11.11 -3.89 10.61
N PRO A 78 -11.11 -4.64 11.73
CA PRO A 78 -10.22 -4.35 12.86
C PRO A 78 -8.73 -4.43 12.50
N ASP A 79 -7.91 -3.63 13.17
CA ASP A 79 -6.46 -3.55 12.92
C ASP A 79 -5.77 -4.92 13.06
N GLU A 80 -6.14 -5.72 14.06
CA GLU A 80 -5.59 -7.07 14.29
C GLU A 80 -5.85 -8.01 13.10
N VAL A 81 -7.03 -7.91 12.50
CA VAL A 81 -7.41 -8.71 11.33
C VAL A 81 -6.57 -8.28 10.12
N MET A 82 -6.33 -6.98 9.97
CA MET A 82 -5.48 -6.43 8.90
C MET A 82 -4.01 -6.82 9.06
N VAL A 83 -3.48 -6.79 10.28
CA VAL A 83 -2.11 -7.22 10.59
C VAL A 83 -1.94 -8.71 10.27
N LYS A 84 -2.89 -9.54 10.71
CA LYS A 84 -2.87 -10.99 10.44
C LYS A 84 -2.93 -11.30 8.94
N LEU A 85 -3.75 -10.58 8.17
CA LEU A 85 -3.80 -10.70 6.71
C LEU A 85 -2.42 -10.46 6.08
N VAL A 86 -1.74 -9.40 6.51
CA VAL A 86 -0.40 -9.06 6.01
C VAL A 86 0.61 -10.11 6.45
N GLU A 87 0.61 -10.51 7.71
CA GLU A 87 1.51 -11.54 8.25
C GLU A 87 1.41 -12.86 7.45
N GLU A 88 0.19 -13.34 7.16
CA GLU A 88 -0.03 -14.55 6.38
C GLU A 88 0.52 -14.41 4.94
N GLU A 89 0.40 -13.24 4.33
CA GLU A 89 0.94 -12.99 3.00
C GLU A 89 2.47 -12.93 3.01
N LEU A 90 3.07 -12.29 4.01
CA LEU A 90 4.53 -12.19 4.14
C LEU A 90 5.19 -13.58 4.28
N LYS A 91 4.49 -14.53 4.93
CA LYS A 91 4.93 -15.93 5.12
C LYS A 91 4.94 -16.77 3.83
N LYS A 92 4.15 -16.41 2.82
CA LYS A 92 4.05 -17.20 1.56
C LYS A 92 5.29 -17.08 0.67
N CYS A 93 6.18 -16.14 0.95
CA CYS A 93 7.21 -15.70 0.01
C CYS A 93 8.53 -15.36 0.73
N ASN A 94 9.09 -16.34 1.44
CA ASN A 94 10.37 -16.19 2.14
C ASN A 94 11.57 -16.02 1.20
N ASP A 95 11.48 -16.49 -0.04
CA ASP A 95 12.59 -16.47 -1.01
C ASP A 95 12.63 -15.21 -1.90
N ASN A 96 11.70 -14.26 -1.70
CA ASN A 96 11.66 -13.04 -2.51
C ASN A 96 12.75 -12.05 -2.10
N PRO A 97 13.39 -11.34 -3.06
CA PRO A 97 14.47 -10.39 -2.78
C PRO A 97 14.00 -9.16 -1.99
N GLY A 98 12.70 -8.86 -2.03
CA GLY A 98 12.09 -7.78 -1.27
C GLY A 98 10.58 -7.89 -1.23
N VAL A 99 9.97 -7.08 -0.36
CA VAL A 99 8.53 -6.88 -0.28
C VAL A 99 8.20 -5.40 -0.38
N LEU A 100 7.14 -5.11 -1.13
CA LEU A 100 6.49 -3.81 -1.15
C LEU A 100 5.09 -3.92 -0.53
N LEU A 101 4.89 -3.30 0.62
CA LEU A 101 3.59 -3.13 1.26
C LEU A 101 2.90 -1.87 0.74
N ASP A 102 1.76 -2.05 0.08
CA ASP A 102 0.96 -0.97 -0.52
C ASP A 102 -0.41 -0.86 0.16
N GLY A 103 -0.68 0.32 0.70
CA GLY A 103 -1.94 0.64 1.38
C GLY A 103 -2.03 0.17 2.83
N PHE A 104 -0.91 -0.25 3.44
CA PHE A 104 -0.77 -0.63 4.85
C PHE A 104 0.65 -0.28 5.34
N PRO A 105 0.84 0.16 6.60
CA PRO A 105 -0.19 0.47 7.61
C PRO A 105 -0.91 1.80 7.34
N ARG A 106 -2.15 1.92 7.85
CA ARG A 106 -3.00 3.12 7.76
C ARG A 106 -3.22 3.83 9.08
N THR A 107 -3.03 3.14 10.20
CA THR A 107 -3.12 3.68 11.56
C THR A 107 -1.78 3.50 12.26
N LYS A 108 -1.51 4.30 13.30
CA LYS A 108 -0.31 4.11 14.13
C LYS A 108 -0.30 2.75 14.83
N ALA A 109 -1.47 2.26 15.26
CA ALA A 109 -1.59 0.94 15.89
C ALA A 109 -1.19 -0.18 14.92
N GLN A 110 -1.61 -0.11 13.66
CA GLN A 110 -1.16 -1.03 12.61
C GLN A 110 0.35 -0.94 12.38
N ALA A 111 0.94 0.26 12.42
CA ALA A 111 2.38 0.45 12.22
C ALA A 111 3.20 -0.21 13.35
N VAL A 112 2.80 -0.02 14.60
CA VAL A 112 3.41 -0.67 15.76
C VAL A 112 3.26 -2.18 15.68
N ALA A 113 2.05 -2.68 15.40
CA ALA A 113 1.80 -4.11 15.30
C ALA A 113 2.56 -4.77 14.13
N LEU A 114 2.77 -4.05 13.02
CA LEU A 114 3.54 -4.55 11.89
C LEU A 114 5.02 -4.73 12.22
N GLU A 115 5.60 -3.85 13.04
CA GLU A 115 7.02 -3.97 13.44
C GLU A 115 7.27 -5.16 14.39
N GLU A 116 6.24 -5.65 15.08
CA GLU A 116 6.31 -6.93 15.80
C GLU A 116 6.33 -8.14 14.86
N VAL A 117 5.83 -7.98 13.63
CA VAL A 117 5.75 -9.04 12.61
C VAL A 117 7.00 -9.07 11.73
N THR A 118 7.54 -7.91 11.33
CA THR A 118 8.66 -7.83 10.40
C THR A 118 9.45 -6.53 10.54
N ASP A 119 10.77 -6.60 10.35
CA ASP A 119 11.65 -5.42 10.37
C ASP A 119 11.45 -4.60 9.07
N ILE A 120 10.94 -3.37 9.22
CA ILE A 120 10.76 -2.45 8.09
C ILE A 120 12.08 -1.76 7.76
N THR A 121 12.52 -1.88 6.51
CA THR A 121 13.80 -1.31 6.08
C THR A 121 13.66 0.12 5.55
N LEU A 122 12.57 0.40 4.81
CA LEU A 122 12.38 1.67 4.13
C LEU A 122 10.89 2.03 4.09
N ALA A 123 10.56 3.28 4.41
CA ALA A 123 9.23 3.83 4.16
C ALA A 123 9.31 4.92 3.09
N ILE A 124 8.72 4.67 1.92
CA ILE A 124 8.58 5.66 0.85
C ILE A 124 7.31 6.45 1.10
N ASN A 125 7.41 7.77 1.22
CA ASN A 125 6.26 8.66 1.30
C ASN A 125 6.13 9.50 0.03
N LEU A 126 4.98 9.40 -0.63
CA LEU A 126 4.63 10.25 -1.76
C LEU A 126 3.90 11.50 -1.26
N ASP A 127 4.58 12.64 -1.30
CA ASP A 127 4.03 13.93 -0.91
C ASP A 127 3.54 14.71 -2.13
N ILE A 128 2.25 14.56 -2.42
CA ILE A 128 1.63 15.09 -3.63
C ILE A 128 0.70 16.24 -3.26
N PRO A 129 0.74 17.38 -3.98
CA PRO A 129 -0.16 18.50 -3.72
C PRO A 129 -1.64 18.09 -3.79
N HIS A 130 -2.44 18.64 -2.89
CA HIS A 130 -3.87 18.36 -2.78
C HIS A 130 -4.63 18.55 -4.10
N GLU A 131 -4.46 19.70 -4.77
CA GLU A 131 -5.14 19.99 -6.03
C GLU A 131 -4.77 19.00 -7.13
N THR A 132 -3.52 18.55 -7.17
CA THR A 132 -3.08 17.49 -8.10
C THR A 132 -3.82 16.19 -7.84
N ILE A 133 -4.06 15.83 -6.57
CA ILE A 133 -4.81 14.62 -6.21
C ILE A 133 -6.27 14.73 -6.64
N VAL A 134 -6.92 15.84 -6.34
CA VAL A 134 -8.34 16.08 -6.72
C VAL A 134 -8.49 16.00 -8.23
N SER A 135 -7.61 16.69 -8.98
CA SER A 135 -7.60 16.65 -10.43
C SER A 135 -7.43 15.21 -10.95
N ARG A 136 -6.44 14.45 -10.44
CA ARG A 136 -6.20 13.06 -10.85
C ARG A 136 -7.38 12.14 -10.60
N LEU A 137 -8.03 12.26 -9.45
CA LEU A 137 -9.16 11.40 -9.10
C LEU A 137 -10.39 11.72 -9.94
N SER A 138 -10.65 12.99 -10.23
CA SER A 138 -11.76 13.41 -11.11
C SER A 138 -11.66 12.84 -12.55
N GLN A 139 -10.43 12.57 -13.00
CA GLN A 139 -10.16 12.03 -14.34
C GLN A 139 -10.06 10.50 -14.37
N ARG A 140 -10.24 9.82 -13.23
CA ARG A 140 -9.99 8.38 -13.12
C ARG A 140 -11.19 7.56 -13.59
N TRP A 141 -10.93 6.68 -14.55
CA TRP A 141 -11.88 5.70 -15.08
C TRP A 141 -11.39 4.30 -14.80
N VAL A 142 -12.30 3.40 -14.48
CA VAL A 142 -11.98 2.04 -14.03
C VAL A 142 -12.80 1.03 -14.78
N HIS A 143 -12.13 -0.02 -15.24
CA HIS A 143 -12.77 -1.24 -15.68
C HIS A 143 -13.08 -2.11 -14.45
N ALA A 144 -14.34 -2.15 -14.01
CA ALA A 144 -14.71 -2.72 -12.72
C ALA A 144 -14.29 -4.20 -12.54
N PRO A 145 -14.47 -5.10 -13.54
CA PRO A 145 -14.08 -6.51 -13.41
C PRO A 145 -12.58 -6.74 -13.23
N SER A 146 -11.73 -5.96 -13.92
CA SER A 146 -10.27 -6.17 -13.90
C SER A 146 -9.53 -5.25 -12.94
N GLY A 147 -10.15 -4.15 -12.53
CA GLY A 147 -9.51 -3.08 -11.77
C GLY A 147 -8.52 -2.22 -12.59
N ARG A 148 -8.44 -2.39 -13.93
CA ARG A 148 -7.61 -1.53 -14.78
C ARG A 148 -8.07 -0.08 -14.67
N ILE A 149 -7.10 0.84 -14.64
CA ILE A 149 -7.31 2.27 -14.42
C ILE A 149 -6.85 3.04 -15.65
N TYR A 150 -7.68 3.99 -16.07
CA TYR A 150 -7.46 4.93 -17.16
C TYR A 150 -7.59 6.36 -16.61
N ALA A 151 -6.90 7.31 -17.25
CA ALA A 151 -7.06 8.73 -16.99
C ALA A 151 -6.93 9.47 -18.31
N TYR A 152 -7.95 10.22 -18.74
CA TYR A 152 -7.97 10.75 -20.11
C TYR A 152 -6.78 11.65 -20.45
N ASP A 153 -6.26 12.39 -19.48
CA ASP A 153 -5.15 13.33 -19.72
C ASP A 153 -3.75 12.68 -19.64
N TYR A 154 -3.63 11.48 -19.06
CA TYR A 154 -2.32 10.86 -18.79
C TYR A 154 -2.18 9.46 -19.39
N ASN A 155 -3.20 8.62 -19.23
CA ASN A 155 -3.27 7.27 -19.77
C ASN A 155 -4.70 7.01 -20.30
N PRO A 156 -5.08 7.66 -21.42
CA PRO A 156 -6.40 7.49 -22.01
C PRO A 156 -6.57 6.06 -22.53
N PRO A 157 -7.79 5.50 -22.49
CA PRO A 157 -8.07 4.28 -23.24
C PRO A 157 -7.95 4.57 -24.74
N LYS A 158 -7.63 3.55 -25.53
CA LYS A 158 -7.56 3.61 -27.00
C LYS A 158 -8.89 4.09 -27.60
N VAL A 159 -10.01 3.70 -26.98
CA VAL A 159 -11.35 4.15 -27.34
C VAL A 159 -12.03 4.73 -26.10
N LYS A 160 -12.56 5.95 -26.21
CA LYS A 160 -13.16 6.66 -25.09
C LYS A 160 -14.33 5.86 -24.49
N GLY A 161 -14.22 5.58 -23.19
CA GLY A 161 -15.31 4.99 -22.40
C GLY A 161 -15.32 3.47 -22.36
N VAL A 162 -14.35 2.80 -22.99
CA VAL A 162 -14.24 1.33 -22.96
C VAL A 162 -12.83 0.87 -22.60
N ASP A 163 -12.74 -0.34 -22.05
CA ASP A 163 -11.49 -0.98 -21.65
C ASP A 163 -10.71 -1.51 -22.87
N ASP A 164 -9.40 -1.30 -22.88
CA ASP A 164 -8.54 -1.64 -24.03
C ASP A 164 -8.38 -3.15 -24.29
N VAL A 165 -8.68 -3.99 -23.30
CA VAL A 165 -8.48 -5.45 -23.39
C VAL A 165 -9.79 -6.16 -23.71
N THR A 166 -10.89 -5.70 -23.13
CA THR A 166 -12.19 -6.39 -23.18
C THR A 166 -13.23 -5.67 -24.04
N GLY A 167 -13.06 -4.36 -24.27
CA GLY A 167 -14.09 -3.52 -24.89
C GLY A 167 -15.28 -3.21 -23.98
N GLU A 168 -15.27 -3.67 -22.72
CA GLU A 168 -16.34 -3.43 -21.76
C GLU A 168 -16.34 -1.97 -21.26
N PRO A 169 -17.49 -1.43 -20.81
CA PRO A 169 -17.60 -0.04 -20.38
C PRO A 169 -16.69 0.29 -19.18
N LEU A 170 -16.09 1.48 -19.24
CA LEU A 170 -15.42 2.08 -18.09
C LEU A 170 -16.42 2.82 -17.21
N THR A 171 -16.16 2.84 -15.91
CA THR A 171 -16.98 3.55 -14.92
C THR A 171 -16.11 4.47 -14.07
N GLN A 172 -16.67 5.56 -13.56
CA GLN A 172 -16.06 6.30 -12.46
C GLN A 172 -16.45 5.65 -11.15
N ARG A 173 -15.51 5.57 -10.20
CA ARG A 173 -15.83 5.09 -8.86
C ARG A 173 -16.60 6.17 -8.11
N MET A 174 -17.58 5.77 -7.30
CA MET A 174 -18.26 6.68 -6.37
C MET A 174 -17.26 7.44 -5.48
N ASP A 175 -16.17 6.76 -5.09
CA ASP A 175 -15.08 7.32 -4.27
C ASP A 175 -14.23 8.41 -4.93
N ASP A 176 -14.45 8.68 -6.23
CA ASP A 176 -13.69 9.67 -7.02
C ASP A 176 -14.46 10.98 -7.22
N ARG A 177 -15.68 11.09 -6.66
CA ARG A 177 -16.45 12.34 -6.65
C ARG A 177 -15.76 13.40 -5.77
N PRO A 178 -15.71 14.70 -6.16
CA PRO A 178 -14.90 15.70 -5.46
C PRO A 178 -15.15 15.86 -3.96
N ASP A 179 -16.40 15.76 -3.49
CA ASP A 179 -16.77 15.73 -2.06
C ASP A 179 -16.17 14.51 -1.35
N VAL A 180 -16.34 13.31 -1.91
CA VAL A 180 -15.82 12.06 -1.32
C VAL A 180 -14.29 12.06 -1.31
N VAL A 181 -13.65 12.63 -2.34
CA VAL A 181 -12.20 12.79 -2.40
C VAL A 181 -11.69 13.65 -1.24
N ARG A 182 -12.38 14.77 -0.94
CA ARG A 182 -12.01 15.63 0.19
C ARG A 182 -12.13 14.89 1.52
N ASP A 183 -13.21 14.15 1.74
CA ASP A 183 -13.41 13.35 2.96
C ASP A 183 -12.31 12.30 3.14
N ARG A 184 -11.92 11.64 2.04
CA ARG A 184 -10.84 10.65 2.05
C ARG A 184 -9.48 11.28 2.32
N LEU A 185 -9.26 12.51 1.88
CA LEU A 185 -8.03 13.24 2.15
C LEU A 185 -7.98 13.75 3.59
N GLN A 186 -9.11 14.21 4.12
CA GLN A 186 -9.23 14.54 5.54
C GLN A 186 -8.93 13.31 6.40
N THR A 187 -9.56 12.17 6.10
CA THR A 187 -9.29 10.88 6.76
C THR A 187 -7.81 10.50 6.69
N TYR A 188 -7.18 10.68 5.53
CA TYR A 188 -5.74 10.43 5.39
C TYR A 188 -4.92 11.34 6.31
N HIS A 189 -5.25 12.62 6.42
CA HIS A 189 -4.57 13.56 7.31
C HIS A 189 -4.76 13.22 8.79
N ASP A 190 -5.95 12.82 9.20
CA ASP A 190 -6.26 12.57 10.61
C ASP A 190 -5.72 11.22 11.09
N ILE A 191 -5.77 10.20 10.22
CA ILE A 191 -5.51 8.81 10.62
C ILE A 191 -4.17 8.29 10.08
N THR A 192 -3.86 8.59 8.82
CA THR A 192 -2.70 7.99 8.13
C THR A 192 -1.45 8.86 8.16
N LYS A 193 -1.56 10.18 8.21
CA LYS A 193 -0.39 11.07 8.38
C LYS A 193 0.40 10.78 9.67
N PRO A 194 -0.20 10.44 10.82
CA PRO A 194 0.54 9.99 11.99
C PRO A 194 1.48 8.79 11.75
N VAL A 195 1.19 7.94 10.75
CA VAL A 195 2.07 6.84 10.33
C VAL A 195 3.33 7.38 9.64
N VAL A 196 3.18 8.43 8.83
CA VAL A 196 4.33 9.12 8.20
C VAL A 196 5.24 9.69 9.28
N ASP A 197 4.66 10.34 10.29
CA ASP A 197 5.43 10.90 11.41
C ASP A 197 6.13 9.81 12.24
N TYR A 198 5.46 8.67 12.47
CA TYR A 198 6.04 7.50 13.14
C TYR A 198 7.31 7.02 12.43
N TYR A 199 7.24 6.74 11.12
CA TYR A 199 8.41 6.28 10.36
C TYR A 199 9.46 7.36 10.10
N LYS A 200 9.07 8.64 10.15
CA LYS A 200 10.02 9.75 10.13
C LYS A 200 10.88 9.74 11.39
N GLN A 201 10.26 9.52 12.55
CA GLN A 201 10.96 9.46 13.85
C GLN A 201 11.88 8.24 13.96
N SER A 202 11.53 7.12 13.33
CA SER A 202 12.41 5.93 13.28
C SER A 202 13.55 6.05 12.27
N GLY A 203 13.60 7.11 11.46
CA GLY A 203 14.72 7.41 10.56
C GLY A 203 14.70 6.64 9.23
N ILE A 204 13.67 5.81 8.98
CA ILE A 204 13.57 5.00 7.75
C ILE A 204 12.68 5.63 6.67
N LEU A 205 12.07 6.78 6.95
CA LEU A 205 11.22 7.48 5.98
C LEU A 205 12.04 8.27 4.94
N LYS A 206 11.72 8.08 3.66
CA LYS A 206 12.16 8.94 2.54
C LYS A 206 10.94 9.54 1.86
N THR A 207 10.88 10.86 1.80
CA THR A 207 9.77 11.59 1.16
C THR A 207 10.15 12.03 -0.24
N PHE A 208 9.24 11.82 -1.18
CA PHE A 208 9.36 12.21 -2.57
C PHE A 208 8.18 13.09 -2.95
N SER A 209 8.48 14.33 -3.34
CA SER A 209 7.49 15.32 -3.74
C SER A 209 7.48 15.50 -5.26
N GLY A 210 6.31 15.83 -5.81
CA GLY A 210 6.16 16.10 -7.24
C GLY A 210 4.72 15.91 -7.72
N THR A 211 4.49 16.23 -8.98
CA THR A 211 3.15 16.13 -9.61
C THR A 211 3.05 15.03 -10.66
N GLU A 212 4.17 14.36 -10.99
CA GLU A 212 4.22 13.35 -12.06
C GLU A 212 5.00 12.12 -11.61
N SER A 213 4.44 10.94 -11.88
CA SER A 213 5.06 9.67 -11.49
C SER A 213 6.38 9.41 -12.21
N ASP A 214 6.57 9.97 -13.41
CA ASP A 214 7.80 9.81 -14.20
C ASP A 214 8.95 10.69 -13.68
N VAL A 215 8.63 11.78 -12.98
CA VAL A 215 9.60 12.63 -12.29
C VAL A 215 9.96 12.06 -10.91
N ILE A 216 8.96 11.51 -10.21
CA ILE A 216 9.14 10.94 -8.86
C ILE A 216 9.93 9.62 -8.91
N TYR A 217 9.59 8.73 -9.85
CA TYR A 217 10.09 7.36 -9.86
C TYR A 217 11.62 7.21 -9.93
N PRO A 218 12.37 7.99 -10.75
CA PRO A 218 13.83 7.88 -10.79
C PRO A 218 14.49 8.06 -9.41
N ASN A 219 13.98 8.98 -8.58
CA ASN A 219 14.49 9.20 -7.23
C ASN A 219 14.14 8.05 -6.28
N VAL A 220 12.92 7.50 -6.40
CA VAL A 220 12.49 6.30 -5.67
C VAL A 220 13.40 5.12 -6.02
N ARG A 221 13.62 4.89 -7.31
CA ARG A 221 14.49 3.81 -7.83
C ARG A 221 15.92 3.94 -7.31
N ASN A 222 16.50 5.14 -7.37
CA ASN A 222 17.86 5.37 -6.86
C ASN A 222 17.97 5.11 -5.36
N THR A 223 16.94 5.47 -4.58
CA THR A 223 16.89 5.20 -3.15
C THR A 223 16.83 3.70 -2.87
N LEU A 224 16.01 2.96 -3.62
CA LEU A 224 15.93 1.50 -3.48
C LEU A 224 17.24 0.81 -3.84
N LEU A 225 17.93 1.26 -4.90
CA LEU A 225 19.23 0.72 -5.28
C LEU A 225 20.28 0.82 -4.16
N GLN A 226 20.24 1.88 -3.34
CA GLN A 226 21.13 2.04 -2.19
C GLN A 226 20.86 1.05 -1.06
N HIS A 227 19.67 0.44 -1.03
CA HIS A 227 19.27 -0.55 0.00
C HIS A 227 19.33 -2.00 -0.52
N THR A 228 19.46 -2.19 -1.83
CA THR A 228 19.62 -3.52 -2.45
C THR A 228 21.07 -3.85 -2.83
N SER A 229 21.99 -2.89 -2.70
CA SER A 229 23.42 -3.06 -3.04
C SER A 229 24.24 -3.59 -1.86
#